data_AF-W4LB61-F1
#
_entry.id   AF-W4LB61-F1
#
_cell.length_a   1.000
_cell.length_b   1.000
_cell.length_c   1.000
_cell.angle_alpha   90.00
_cell.angle_beta   90.00
_cell.angle_gamma   90.00
#
_symmetry.space_group_name_H-M   'P 1'
#
loop_
_entity.id
_entity.type
_entity.pdbx_description
1 polymer ?
#
loop_
_entity_poly.entity_id
_entity_poly.type
_entity_poly.pdbx_seq_one_letter_code
_entity_poly.pdbx_strand_id
1 'polypeptide(L)'
;MIAMVADIAYRMARLNPHLGPEVTRKTPGIVLIDELDLHLHPKWQRSVVNALKRTFPRVQFVATTHSPFIIQSLQPGELIHLGHEQISEYADQSIEDIAEDVMGVRMPQKSQRYIQMMDVATEYYKLLDEGKSARTDEELKIIKDRLDELLIPYSNNPAYQAYLKLHRAATGL
;
A
#
# COMPACT_ATOMS: atom_id res chain seq x y z
N MET A 1 2.69 20.05 -7.46
CA MET A 1 4.15 19.87 -7.67
C MET A 1 4.85 20.98 -8.43
N ILE A 2 4.46 21.35 -9.66
CA ILE A 2 5.18 22.39 -10.43
C ILE A 2 5.29 23.70 -9.64
N ALA A 3 4.20 24.11 -8.99
CA ALA A 3 4.20 25.28 -8.10
C ALA A 3 5.21 25.17 -6.95
N MET A 4 5.34 24.01 -6.31
CA MET A 4 6.30 23.78 -5.21
C MET A 4 7.75 23.90 -5.71
N VAL A 5 8.07 23.24 -6.83
CA VAL A 5 9.42 23.31 -7.42
C VAL A 5 9.75 24.73 -7.86
N ALA A 6 8.79 25.43 -8.46
CA ALA A 6 8.93 26.82 -8.85
C ALA A 6 9.12 27.74 -7.64
N ASP A 7 8.38 27.53 -6.55
CA ASP A 7 8.53 28.33 -5.32
C ASP A 7 9.92 28.12 -4.68
N ILE A 8 10.41 26.87 -4.60
CA ILE A 8 11.76 26.57 -4.12
C ILE A 8 12.80 27.29 -4.98
N ALA A 9 12.72 27.13 -6.31
CA ALA A 9 13.67 27.77 -7.23
C ALA A 9 13.61 29.30 -7.17
N TYR A 10 12.41 29.88 -7.07
CA TYR A 10 12.20 31.32 -6.95
C TYR A 10 12.80 31.87 -5.66
N ARG A 11 12.56 31.22 -4.52
CA ARG A 11 13.16 31.62 -3.23
C ARG A 11 14.68 31.53 -3.28
N MET A 12 15.24 30.47 -3.87
CA MET A 12 16.70 30.34 -4.03
C MET A 12 17.27 31.47 -4.90
N ALA A 13 16.63 31.78 -6.04
CA ALA A 13 17.03 32.87 -6.93
C ALA A 13 16.98 34.24 -6.24
N ARG A 14 15.92 34.49 -5.46
CA ARG A 14 15.73 35.76 -4.75
C ARG A 14 16.72 35.94 -3.61
N LEU A 15 17.06 34.87 -2.89
CA LEU A 15 17.99 34.92 -1.76
C LEU A 15 19.47 34.83 -2.18
N ASN A 16 19.76 34.25 -3.34
CA ASN A 16 21.12 34.04 -3.84
C ASN A 16 21.32 34.63 -5.25
N PRO A 17 21.09 35.94 -5.46
CA PRO A 17 21.19 36.54 -6.80
C PRO A 17 22.59 36.42 -7.41
N HIS A 18 23.63 36.35 -6.57
CA HIS A 18 25.02 36.20 -6.98
C HIS A 18 25.34 34.86 -7.66
N LEU A 19 24.49 33.82 -7.49
CA LEU A 19 24.66 32.52 -8.15
C LEU A 19 24.11 32.49 -9.58
N GLY A 20 23.29 33.47 -9.96
CA GLY A 20 22.75 33.62 -11.30
C GLY A 20 22.12 32.33 -11.85
N PRO A 21 22.48 31.88 -13.07
CA PRO A 21 21.92 30.67 -13.67
C PRO A 21 22.18 29.37 -12.88
N GLU A 22 23.22 29.33 -12.06
CA GLU A 22 23.64 28.12 -11.32
C GLU A 22 22.94 27.99 -9.96
N VAL A 23 21.95 28.85 -9.67
CA VAL A 23 21.35 28.97 -8.34
C VAL A 23 20.75 27.66 -7.83
N THR A 24 20.05 26.88 -8.67
CA THR A 24 19.46 25.60 -8.25
C THR A 24 20.51 24.54 -7.96
N ARG A 25 21.67 24.61 -8.61
CA ARG A 25 22.77 23.64 -8.46
C ARG A 25 23.71 23.97 -7.32
N LYS A 26 23.88 25.25 -7.00
CA LYS A 26 24.88 25.74 -6.04
C LYS A 26 24.31 26.13 -4.69
N THR A 27 23.01 26.38 -4.57
CA THR A 27 22.39 26.76 -3.30
C THR A 27 22.30 25.54 -2.37
N PRO A 28 22.99 25.52 -1.22
CA PRO A 28 22.78 24.50 -0.21
C PRO A 28 21.49 24.77 0.57
N GLY A 29 20.86 23.74 1.10
CA GLY A 29 19.70 23.91 1.96
C GLY A 29 19.08 22.61 2.43
N ILE A 30 18.13 22.73 3.36
CA ILE A 30 17.27 21.63 3.79
C ILE A 30 15.84 22.03 3.43
N VAL A 31 15.12 21.12 2.78
CA VAL A 31 13.72 21.30 2.42
C VAL A 31 12.90 20.19 3.06
N LEU A 32 11.93 20.58 3.88
CA LEU A 32 10.95 19.67 4.47
C LEU A 32 9.69 19.67 3.58
N ILE A 33 9.23 18.49 3.18
CA ILE A 33 8.03 18.33 2.37
C ILE A 33 7.11 17.36 3.08
N ASP A 34 5.91 17.81 3.42
CA ASP A 34 4.87 16.89 3.85
C ASP A 34 4.13 16.33 2.64
N GLU A 35 3.85 15.02 2.67
CA GLU A 35 3.12 14.28 1.65
C GLU A 35 3.63 14.56 0.22
N LEU A 36 4.88 14.18 -0.06
CA LEU A 36 5.50 14.41 -1.38
C LEU A 36 4.68 13.84 -2.54
N ASP A 37 3.90 12.79 -2.29
CA ASP A 37 3.03 12.12 -3.24
C ASP A 37 1.69 12.83 -3.52
N LEU A 38 1.33 13.86 -2.75
CA LEU A 38 0.03 14.51 -2.83
C LEU A 38 -0.25 15.13 -4.21
N HIS A 39 -1.40 14.80 -4.78
CA HIS A 39 -1.85 15.20 -6.13
C HIS A 39 -0.92 14.78 -7.29
N LEU A 40 -0.02 13.81 -7.06
CA LEU A 40 0.79 13.27 -8.14
C LEU A 40 0.15 12.05 -8.78
N HIS A 41 0.23 12.01 -10.10
CA HIS A 41 -0.01 10.78 -10.83
C HIS A 41 1.03 9.72 -10.42
N PRO A 42 0.66 8.43 -10.21
CA PRO A 42 1.59 7.38 -9.77
C PRO A 42 2.86 7.25 -10.62
N LYS A 43 2.73 7.46 -11.94
CA LYS A 43 3.86 7.49 -12.87
C LYS A 43 4.95 8.52 -12.49
N TRP A 44 4.56 9.66 -11.93
CA TRP A 44 5.49 10.70 -11.49
C TRP A 44 6.04 10.46 -10.09
N GLN A 45 5.28 9.78 -9.22
CA GLN A 45 5.77 9.37 -7.89
C GLN A 45 7.03 8.49 -8.00
N ARG A 46 7.15 7.65 -9.04
CA ARG A 46 8.35 6.84 -9.28
C ARG A 46 9.61 7.63 -9.67
N SER A 47 9.47 8.86 -10.16
CA SER A 47 10.60 9.64 -10.72
C SER A 47 10.85 10.97 -10.03
N VAL A 48 9.93 11.41 -9.16
CA VAL A 48 10.03 12.70 -8.46
C VAL A 48 11.30 12.81 -7.63
N VAL A 49 11.64 11.79 -6.84
CA VAL A 49 12.79 11.83 -5.92
C VAL A 49 14.08 12.06 -6.72
N ASN A 50 14.28 11.28 -7.78
CA ASN A 50 15.43 11.43 -8.67
C ASN A 50 15.43 12.77 -9.43
N ALA A 51 14.25 13.28 -9.79
CA ALA A 51 14.14 14.61 -10.42
C ALA A 51 14.53 15.73 -9.45
N LEU A 52 14.11 15.66 -8.18
CA LEU A 52 14.48 16.63 -7.15
C LEU A 52 15.97 16.61 -6.85
N LYS A 53 16.56 15.43 -6.64
CA LYS A 53 18.02 15.26 -6.43
C LYS A 53 18.85 15.82 -7.58
N ARG A 54 18.41 15.56 -8.83
CA ARG A 54 19.10 16.08 -10.03
C ARG A 54 18.97 17.60 -10.16
N THR A 55 17.81 18.16 -9.82
CA THR A 55 17.54 19.59 -9.99
C THR A 55 18.21 20.42 -8.90
N PHE A 56 18.24 19.91 -7.67
CA PHE A 56 18.79 20.59 -6.49
C PHE A 56 19.85 19.73 -5.79
N PRO A 57 21.01 19.48 -6.42
CA PRO A 57 22.02 18.53 -5.94
C PRO A 57 22.67 18.90 -4.60
N ARG A 58 22.54 20.15 -4.15
CA ARG A 58 23.08 20.62 -2.85
C ARG A 58 22.01 20.73 -1.76
N VAL A 59 20.80 20.28 -2.03
CA VAL A 59 19.69 20.33 -1.10
C VAL A 59 19.43 18.95 -0.51
N GLN A 60 19.33 18.88 0.81
CA GLN A 60 18.81 17.71 1.50
C GLN A 60 17.28 17.82 1.57
N PHE A 61 16.59 16.86 1.00
CA PHE A 61 15.14 16.74 1.11
C PHE A 61 14.81 15.77 2.23
N VAL A 62 13.95 16.19 3.15
CA VAL A 62 13.30 15.32 4.13
C VAL A 62 11.81 15.37 3.80
N ALA A 63 11.26 14.24 3.38
CA ALA A 63 9.89 14.18 2.93
C ALA A 63 9.13 13.03 3.58
N THR A 64 7.85 13.24 3.86
CA THR A 64 6.92 12.18 4.25
C THR A 64 6.17 11.68 3.01
N THR A 65 5.77 10.42 3.02
CA THR A 65 4.97 9.84 1.94
C THR A 65 4.13 8.66 2.42
N HIS A 66 2.94 8.53 1.83
CA HIS A 66 2.10 7.33 1.92
C HIS A 66 2.07 6.53 0.62
N SER A 67 2.95 6.86 -0.33
CA SER A 67 2.97 6.20 -1.63
C SER A 67 4.03 5.10 -1.68
N PRO A 68 3.63 3.83 -1.93
CA PRO A 68 4.59 2.75 -2.16
C PRO A 68 5.42 2.98 -3.43
N PHE A 69 4.92 3.78 -4.39
CA PHE A 69 5.65 4.13 -5.60
C PHE A 69 6.84 5.05 -5.33
N ILE A 70 6.75 5.92 -4.32
CA ILE A 70 7.88 6.73 -3.89
C ILE A 70 8.89 5.85 -3.16
N ILE A 71 8.43 5.03 -2.20
CA ILE A 71 9.29 4.12 -1.42
C ILE A 71 10.11 3.22 -2.34
N GLN A 72 9.49 2.63 -3.36
CA GLN A 72 10.17 1.78 -4.36
C GLN A 72 11.28 2.52 -5.12
N SER A 73 11.18 3.85 -5.27
CA SER A 73 12.18 4.64 -6.00
C SER A 73 13.41 5.05 -5.17
N LEU A 74 13.37 4.80 -3.86
CA LEU A 74 14.42 5.16 -2.92
C LEU A 74 15.61 4.21 -2.99
N GLN A 75 16.79 4.71 -2.68
CA GLN A 75 18.00 3.89 -2.52
C GLN A 75 18.12 3.40 -1.06
N PRO A 76 18.93 2.36 -0.78
CA PRO A 76 19.23 1.95 0.59
C PRO A 76 19.73 3.12 1.46
N GLY A 77 19.16 3.27 2.66
CA GLY A 77 19.49 4.36 3.60
C GLY A 77 18.70 5.66 3.40
N GLU A 78 17.77 5.72 2.44
CA GLU A 78 16.94 6.90 2.17
C GLU A 78 15.52 6.81 2.75
N LEU A 79 15.13 5.66 3.31
CA LEU A 79 13.85 5.47 3.98
C LEU A 79 14.06 5.49 5.50
N ILE A 80 13.19 6.22 6.19
CA ILE A 80 13.05 6.16 7.65
C ILE A 80 11.61 5.77 7.93
N HIS A 81 11.40 4.60 8.54
CA HIS A 81 10.08 4.17 8.95
C HIS A 81 9.78 4.67 10.37
N LEU A 82 8.64 5.36 10.53
CA LEU A 82 8.23 5.91 11.82
C LEU A 82 7.41 4.85 12.57
N GLY A 83 7.93 4.35 13.71
CA GLY A 83 7.20 3.44 14.60
C GLY A 83 7.74 2.01 14.68
N HIS A 84 8.70 1.62 13.83
CA HIS A 84 9.38 0.32 13.90
C HIS A 84 10.90 0.48 13.78
N GLU A 85 11.65 -0.31 14.55
CA GLU A 85 13.12 -0.21 14.65
C GLU A 85 13.87 -0.95 13.52
N GLN A 86 13.21 -1.84 12.77
CA GLN A 86 13.81 -2.58 11.66
C GLN A 86 13.11 -2.23 10.36
N ILE A 87 13.89 -1.69 9.43
CA ILE A 87 13.47 -1.49 8.05
C ILE A 87 13.91 -2.76 7.30
N SER A 88 12.94 -3.54 6.83
CA SER A 88 13.16 -4.61 5.85
C SER A 88 13.82 -4.05 4.59
N GLU A 89 14.59 -4.87 3.87
CA GLU A 89 15.16 -4.48 2.58
C GLU A 89 14.03 -4.07 1.62
N TYR A 90 13.82 -2.76 1.43
CA TYR A 90 12.80 -2.20 0.53
C TYR A 90 13.34 -1.93 -0.88
N ALA A 91 14.67 -1.90 -1.02
CA ALA A 91 15.31 -1.77 -2.31
C ALA A 91 15.05 -3.05 -3.12
N ASP A 92 14.60 -2.89 -4.36
CA ASP A 92 14.26 -3.98 -5.30
C ASP A 92 12.99 -4.80 -5.00
N GLN A 93 12.18 -4.40 -4.01
CA GLN A 93 10.89 -5.03 -3.74
C GLN A 93 9.77 -4.62 -4.72
N SER A 94 8.76 -5.49 -4.88
CA SER A 94 7.54 -5.14 -5.61
C SER A 94 6.70 -4.11 -4.84
N ILE A 95 5.72 -3.50 -5.52
CA ILE A 95 4.83 -2.54 -4.86
C ILE A 95 3.97 -3.26 -3.83
N GLU A 96 3.59 -4.49 -4.13
CA GLU A 96 2.82 -5.37 -3.27
C GLU A 96 3.61 -5.70 -2.00
N ASP A 97 4.88 -6.10 -2.14
CA ASP A 97 5.73 -6.42 -0.99
C ASP A 97 5.95 -5.18 -0.11
N ILE A 98 6.21 -4.00 -0.72
CA ILE A 98 6.35 -2.75 0.03
C ILE A 98 5.06 -2.40 0.77
N ALA A 99 3.91 -2.53 0.12
CA ALA A 99 2.62 -2.25 0.74
C ALA A 99 2.35 -3.20 1.93
N GLU A 100 2.70 -4.48 1.80
CA GLU A 100 2.48 -5.48 2.84
C GLU A 100 3.51 -5.37 3.99
N ASP A 101 4.80 -5.42 3.68
CA ASP A 101 5.88 -5.51 4.66
C ASP A 101 6.25 -4.16 5.29
N VAL A 102 6.19 -3.07 4.51
CA VAL A 102 6.62 -1.73 4.97
C VAL A 102 5.41 -0.90 5.42
N MET A 103 4.29 -0.99 4.73
CA MET A 103 3.10 -0.17 5.02
C MET A 103 2.03 -0.91 5.83
N GLY A 104 2.18 -2.23 6.05
CA GLY A 104 1.25 -3.03 6.85
C GLY A 104 -0.09 -3.34 6.18
N VAL A 105 -0.16 -3.24 4.85
CA VAL A 105 -1.37 -3.53 4.06
C VAL A 105 -1.40 -5.00 3.68
N ARG A 106 -2.12 -5.82 4.46
CA ARG A 106 -2.27 -7.27 4.19
C ARG A 106 -2.91 -7.54 2.83
N MET A 107 -2.29 -8.40 2.02
CA MET A 107 -2.77 -8.81 0.68
C MET A 107 -3.23 -7.63 -0.22
N PRO A 108 -2.34 -6.68 -0.56
CA PRO A 108 -2.69 -5.46 -1.31
C PRO A 108 -3.25 -5.74 -2.72
N GLN A 109 -2.92 -6.91 -3.30
CA GLN A 109 -3.42 -7.41 -4.57
C GLN A 109 -4.88 -7.90 -4.53
N LYS A 110 -5.48 -8.00 -3.34
CA LYS A 110 -6.87 -8.46 -3.14
C LYS A 110 -7.75 -7.31 -2.67
N SER A 111 -9.02 -7.34 -3.05
CA SER A 111 -9.99 -6.37 -2.53
C SER A 111 -10.33 -6.69 -1.07
N GLN A 112 -10.71 -5.67 -0.30
CA GLN A 112 -11.18 -5.85 1.08
C GLN A 112 -12.28 -6.91 1.20
N ARG A 113 -13.17 -6.94 0.19
CA ARG A 113 -14.25 -7.92 0.13
C ARG A 113 -13.75 -9.36 -0.08
N TYR A 114 -12.75 -9.55 -0.94
CA TYR A 114 -12.15 -10.87 -1.13
C TYR A 114 -11.51 -11.36 0.17
N ILE A 115 -10.82 -10.48 0.89
CA ILE A 115 -10.20 -10.79 2.19
C ILE A 115 -11.27 -11.19 3.20
N GLN A 116 -12.35 -10.42 3.34
CA GLN A 116 -13.48 -10.76 4.21
C GLN A 116 -14.11 -12.11 3.87
N MET A 117 -14.34 -12.36 2.58
CA MET A 117 -14.89 -13.64 2.12
C MET A 117 -13.96 -14.81 2.44
N MET A 118 -12.64 -14.62 2.27
CA MET A 118 -11.63 -15.62 2.60
C MET A 118 -11.59 -15.89 4.11
N ASP A 119 -11.62 -14.85 4.94
CA ASP A 119 -11.59 -14.98 6.39
C ASP A 119 -12.85 -15.72 6.90
N VAL A 120 -14.05 -15.32 6.43
CA VAL A 120 -15.32 -15.99 6.78
C VAL A 120 -15.36 -17.44 6.26
N ALA A 121 -14.88 -17.68 5.03
CA ALA A 121 -14.82 -19.04 4.50
C ALA A 121 -13.84 -19.92 5.30
N THR A 122 -12.68 -19.36 5.69
CA THR A 122 -11.69 -20.06 6.51
C THR A 122 -12.26 -20.40 7.88
N GLU A 123 -12.94 -19.45 8.52
CA GLU A 123 -13.64 -19.65 9.80
C GLU A 123 -14.73 -20.72 9.67
N TYR A 124 -15.56 -20.65 8.62
CA TYR A 124 -16.56 -21.66 8.32
C TYR A 124 -15.96 -23.06 8.16
N TYR A 125 -14.88 -23.20 7.38
CA TYR A 125 -14.23 -24.49 7.17
C TYR A 125 -13.51 -25.01 8.42
N LYS A 126 -12.90 -24.12 9.23
CA LYS A 126 -12.34 -24.50 10.53
C LYS A 126 -13.43 -25.03 11.46
N LEU A 127 -14.54 -24.31 11.59
CA LEU A 127 -15.68 -24.75 12.40
C LEU A 127 -16.36 -26.00 11.85
N LEU A 128 -16.35 -26.25 10.55
CA LEU A 128 -16.81 -27.51 9.97
C LEU A 128 -15.90 -28.68 10.35
N ASP A 129 -14.58 -28.48 10.34
CA ASP A 129 -13.63 -29.53 10.69
C ASP A 129 -13.58 -29.77 12.21
N GLU A 130 -13.65 -28.70 13.01
CA GLU A 130 -13.83 -28.74 14.47
C GLU A 130 -15.21 -29.29 14.87
N GLY A 131 -16.24 -29.01 14.08
CA GLY A 131 -17.63 -29.47 14.21
C GLY A 131 -17.86 -30.94 13.91
N LYS A 132 -16.83 -31.67 13.43
CA LYS A 132 -16.80 -33.13 13.58
C LYS A 132 -16.69 -33.57 15.06
N SER A 133 -16.37 -32.67 16.00
CA SER A 133 -16.10 -33.00 17.41
C SER A 133 -16.97 -32.30 18.47
N ALA A 134 -17.64 -31.16 18.24
CA ALA A 134 -18.58 -30.57 19.22
C ALA A 134 -19.52 -29.51 18.60
N ARG A 135 -20.79 -29.47 19.02
CA ARG A 135 -21.85 -28.59 18.46
C ARG A 135 -21.99 -27.23 19.16
N THR A 136 -22.32 -26.21 18.36
CA THR A 136 -23.51 -25.35 18.52
C THR A 136 -24.09 -25.05 17.12
N ASP A 137 -25.24 -25.63 16.76
CA ASP A 137 -25.84 -25.50 15.40
C ASP A 137 -26.19 -24.04 15.03
N GLU A 138 -26.35 -23.16 16.02
CA GLU A 138 -26.72 -21.74 15.83
C GLU A 138 -25.56 -20.88 15.31
N GLU A 139 -24.35 -21.06 15.86
CA GLU A 139 -23.16 -20.30 15.43
C GLU A 139 -22.76 -20.66 14.00
N LEU A 140 -22.85 -21.95 13.66
CA LEU A 140 -22.57 -22.48 12.33
C LEU A 140 -23.58 -21.96 11.30
N LYS A 141 -24.84 -21.75 11.71
CA LYS A 141 -25.88 -21.15 10.87
C LYS A 141 -25.64 -19.65 10.65
N ILE A 142 -25.26 -18.91 11.69
CA ILE A 142 -24.94 -17.47 11.58
C ILE A 142 -23.77 -17.23 10.63
N ILE A 143 -22.68 -18.00 10.77
CA ILE A 143 -21.49 -17.87 9.91
C ILE A 143 -21.81 -18.30 8.48
N LYS A 144 -22.64 -19.33 8.31
CA LYS A 144 -23.14 -19.77 7.01
C LYS A 144 -23.99 -18.68 6.32
N ASP A 145 -24.94 -18.09 7.03
CA ASP A 145 -25.80 -17.03 6.50
C ASP A 145 -24.94 -15.81 6.11
N ARG A 146 -23.94 -15.46 6.92
CA ARG A 146 -22.95 -14.41 6.63
C ARG A 146 -22.13 -14.72 5.36
N LEU A 147 -21.67 -15.95 5.21
CA LEU A 147 -20.93 -16.40 4.02
C LEU A 147 -21.83 -16.34 2.77
N ASP A 148 -23.05 -16.85 2.87
CA ASP A 148 -24.02 -16.85 1.77
C ASP A 148 -24.38 -15.41 1.37
N GLU A 149 -24.58 -14.47 2.31
CA GLU A 149 -24.77 -13.03 2.02
C GLU A 149 -23.60 -12.42 1.24
N LEU A 150 -22.36 -12.70 1.65
CA LEU A 150 -21.16 -12.22 0.96
C LEU A 150 -21.01 -12.82 -0.44
N LEU A 151 -21.59 -14.00 -0.68
CA LEU A 151 -21.61 -14.70 -1.97
C LEU A 151 -22.74 -14.26 -2.91
N ILE A 152 -23.84 -13.67 -2.42
CA ILE A 152 -25.01 -13.27 -3.25
C ILE A 152 -24.59 -12.47 -4.50
N PRO A 153 -23.69 -11.46 -4.43
CA PRO A 153 -23.29 -10.72 -5.63
C PRO A 153 -22.32 -11.47 -6.56
N TYR A 154 -21.77 -12.62 -6.14
CA TYR A 154 -20.98 -13.54 -6.97
C TYR A 154 -21.85 -14.67 -7.57
N SER A 155 -23.18 -14.54 -7.53
CA SER A 155 -24.13 -15.46 -8.16
C SER A 155 -23.87 -15.72 -9.66
N ASN A 156 -23.06 -14.87 -10.30
CA ASN A 156 -22.65 -15.00 -11.69
C ASN A 156 -21.52 -16.04 -11.93
N ASN A 157 -20.96 -16.70 -10.91
CA ASN A 157 -20.05 -17.83 -11.09
C ASN A 157 -20.73 -19.18 -10.71
N PRO A 158 -21.47 -19.81 -11.65
CA PRO A 158 -22.22 -21.03 -11.39
C PRO A 158 -21.33 -22.23 -11.04
N ALA A 159 -20.08 -22.26 -11.51
CA ALA A 159 -19.13 -23.33 -11.18
C ALA A 159 -18.71 -23.28 -9.70
N TYR A 160 -18.48 -22.08 -9.16
CA TYR A 160 -18.14 -21.90 -7.76
C TYR A 160 -19.31 -22.26 -6.83
N GLN A 161 -20.55 -21.91 -7.22
CA GLN A 161 -21.74 -22.34 -6.49
C GLN A 161 -21.93 -23.85 -6.49
N ALA A 162 -21.72 -24.52 -7.64
CA ALA A 162 -21.81 -25.96 -7.74
C ALA A 162 -20.75 -26.66 -6.86
N TYR A 163 -19.52 -26.14 -6.85
CA TYR A 163 -18.44 -26.62 -5.99
C TYR A 163 -18.80 -26.51 -4.50
N LEU A 164 -19.27 -25.34 -4.06
CA LEU A 164 -19.70 -25.13 -2.68
C LEU A 164 -20.86 -26.05 -2.27
N LYS A 165 -21.83 -26.26 -3.17
CA LYS A 165 -22.95 -27.19 -2.92
C LYS A 165 -22.48 -28.64 -2.79
N LEU A 166 -21.57 -29.09 -3.65
CA LEU A 166 -20.99 -30.44 -3.59
C LEU A 166 -20.18 -30.65 -2.32
N HIS A 167 -19.37 -29.67 -1.93
CA HIS A 167 -18.57 -29.77 -0.70
C HIS A 167 -19.46 -29.79 0.53
N ARG A 168 -20.52 -28.98 0.57
CA ARG A 168 -21.54 -28.98 1.64
C ARG A 168 -22.18 -30.36 1.81
N ALA A 169 -22.66 -30.97 0.72
CA ALA A 169 -23.30 -32.28 0.73
C ALA A 169 -22.35 -33.41 1.18
N ALA A 170 -21.06 -33.32 0.87
CA ALA A 170 -20.06 -34.32 1.28
C ALA A 170 -19.77 -34.30 2.80
N THR A 171 -19.97 -33.17 3.46
CA THR A 171 -19.78 -33.00 4.92
C THR A 171 -20.98 -33.41 5.77
N GLY A 172 -22.08 -33.90 5.18
CA GLY A 172 -23.21 -34.45 5.93
C GLY A 172 -24.20 -33.41 6.51
N LEU A 173 -24.24 -32.21 5.94
CA LEU A 173 -25.26 -31.17 6.18
C LEU A 173 -26.07 -30.88 4.91
#